data_AF-A0A0X3RWS4-F1
#
_entry.id   AF-A0A0X3RWS4-F1
#
_cell.length_a   1.000
_cell.length_b   1.000
_cell.length_c   1.000
_cell.angle_alpha   90.00
_cell.angle_beta   90.00
_cell.angle_gamma   90.00
#
_symmetry.space_group_name_H-M   'P 1'
#
loop_
_entity.id
_entity.type
_entity.pdbx_description
1 polymer ?
#
loop_
_entity_poly.entity_id
_entity_poly.type
_entity_poly.pdbx_seq_one_letter_code
_entity_poly.pdbx_strand_id
1 'polypeptide(L)' 'MTVTPGRFPPDLLVRALVMLEQDLLERLLPVRLRSQPRVVKRKMSNYHLRRAEHRAWPQPTRTGMQAVLVIRPQPTNP' A
#
# COMPACT_ATOMS: atom_id res chain seq x y z
N MET A 1 -23.74 10.34 -40.22
CA MET A 1 -23.04 10.60 -38.94
C MET A 1 -21.62 10.08 -39.06
N THR A 2 -20.65 10.96 -39.25
CA THR A 2 -19.22 10.62 -39.41
C THR A 2 -18.55 10.61 -38.04
N VAL A 3 -18.18 9.43 -37.54
CA VAL A 3 -17.41 9.28 -36.30
C VAL A 3 -15.93 9.48 -36.64
N THR A 4 -15.31 10.56 -36.17
CA THR A 4 -13.87 10.80 -36.30
C THR A 4 -13.10 9.79 -35.45
N PRO A 5 -12.20 8.96 -36.02
CA PRO A 5 -11.41 8.02 -35.24
C PRO A 5 -10.49 8.79 -34.28
N GLY A 6 -10.50 8.40 -32.99
CA GLY A 6 -9.63 8.97 -31.95
C GLY A 6 -10.29 10.00 -31.02
N ARG A 7 -11.52 10.47 -31.31
CA ARG A 7 -12.26 11.34 -30.39
C ARG A 7 -13.34 10.55 -29.67
N PHE A 8 -13.05 10.14 -28.45
CA PHE A 8 -14.05 9.51 -27.59
C PHE A 8 -15.14 10.55 -27.25
N PRO A 9 -16.44 10.25 -27.42
CA PRO A 9 -17.50 11.22 -27.10
C PRO A 9 -17.51 11.49 -25.58
N PRO A 10 -17.48 12.76 -25.15
CA PRO A 10 -17.41 13.08 -23.72
C PRO A 10 -18.61 12.55 -22.95
N ASP A 11 -19.80 12.52 -23.56
CA ASP A 11 -21.02 12.02 -22.95
C ASP A 11 -20.95 10.53 -22.60
N LEU A 12 -20.26 9.75 -23.44
CA LEU A 12 -20.02 8.33 -23.16
C LEU A 12 -19.06 8.14 -21.98
N LEU A 13 -18.09 9.05 -21.80
CA LEU A 13 -17.15 9.01 -20.67
C LEU A 13 -17.87 9.29 -19.38
N VAL A 14 -18.68 10.36 -19.35
CA VAL A 14 -19.49 10.73 -18.19
C VAL A 14 -20.42 9.58 -17.83
N ARG A 15 -21.11 8.99 -18.82
CA ARG A 15 -22.00 7.84 -18.58
C ARG A 15 -21.24 6.62 -18.04
N ALA A 16 -20.06 6.31 -18.58
CA ALA A 16 -19.25 5.20 -18.10
C ALA A 16 -18.76 5.41 -16.66
N LEU A 17 -18.38 6.64 -16.29
CA LEU A 17 -17.97 6.98 -14.93
C LEU A 17 -19.14 6.84 -13.93
N VAL A 18 -20.34 7.30 -14.29
CA VAL A 18 -21.54 7.13 -13.47
C VAL A 18 -21.86 5.64 -13.28
N MET A 19 -21.79 4.83 -14.33
CA MET A 19 -22.00 3.38 -14.22
C MET A 19 -20.96 2.72 -13.31
N LEU A 20 -19.68 3.07 -13.47
CA LEU A 20 -18.60 2.55 -12.63
C LEU A 20 -18.79 2.92 -11.15
N GLU A 21 -19.26 4.15 -10.86
CA GLU A 21 -19.57 4.58 -9.51
C GLU A 21 -20.67 3.69 -8.90
N GLN A 22 -21.76 3.45 -9.63
CA GLN A 22 -22.83 2.57 -9.15
C GLN A 22 -22.33 1.15 -8.92
N ASP A 23 -21.53 0.59 -9.84
CA ASP A 23 -20.95 -0.76 -9.72
C ASP A 23 -20.03 -0.89 -8.49
N LEU A 24 -19.23 0.15 -8.19
CA LEU A 24 -18.35 0.17 -7.03
C LEU A 24 -19.11 0.27 -5.70
N LEU A 25 -20.28 0.93 -5.72
CA LEU A 25 -21.13 1.11 -4.55
C LEU A 25 -22.10 -0.05 -4.32
N GLU A 26 -22.45 -0.82 -5.37
CA GLU A 26 -23.43 -1.90 -5.31
C GLU A 26 -23.01 -3.01 -4.33
N ARG A 27 -21.72 -3.35 -4.29
CA ARG A 27 -21.25 -4.40 -3.38
C ARG A 27 -19.81 -4.20 -2.94
N LEU A 28 -19.62 -4.15 -1.62
CA LEU A 28 -18.29 -4.30 -1.03
C LEU A 28 -17.68 -5.62 -1.49
N LEU A 29 -16.49 -5.54 -2.10
CA LEU A 29 -15.71 -6.74 -2.39
C LEU A 29 -15.43 -7.45 -1.05
N PRO A 30 -15.65 -8.78 -0.97
CA PRO A 30 -15.31 -9.52 0.23
C PRO A 30 -13.82 -9.34 0.53
N VAL A 31 -13.42 -9.45 1.80
CA VAL A 31 -12.00 -9.38 2.20
C VAL A 31 -11.23 -10.45 1.43
N ARG A 32 -10.54 -10.03 0.37
CA ARG A 32 -9.66 -10.91 -0.40
C ARG A 32 -8.34 -10.97 0.34
N LEU A 33 -7.88 -12.17 0.66
CA LEU A 33 -6.49 -12.39 1.04
C LEU A 33 -5.63 -12.00 -0.17
N ARG A 34 -5.10 -10.77 -0.16
CA ARG A 34 -4.13 -10.32 -1.16
C ARG A 34 -2.81 -11.01 -0.83
N SER A 35 -2.69 -12.29 -1.18
CA SER A 35 -1.35 -12.83 -1.39
C SER A 35 -0.75 -11.98 -2.52
N GLN A 36 0.46 -11.47 -2.30
CA GLN A 36 1.23 -10.79 -3.33
C GLN A 36 2.39 -11.72 -3.68
N PRO A 37 2.17 -12.79 -4.48
CA PRO A 37 3.19 -13.81 -4.73
C PRO A 37 4.46 -13.21 -5.31
N ARG A 38 4.33 -12.15 -6.12
CA ARG A 38 5.47 -11.40 -6.66
C ARG A 38 6.28 -10.70 -5.56
N VAL A 39 5.62 -10.12 -4.56
CA VAL A 39 6.31 -9.46 -3.43
C VAL A 39 6.96 -10.49 -2.53
N VAL A 40 6.27 -11.59 -2.24
CA VAL A 40 6.85 -12.72 -1.50
C VAL A 40 8.06 -13.26 -2.24
N LYS A 41 7.95 -13.58 -3.53
CA LYS A 41 9.06 -14.09 -4.33
C LYS A 41 10.22 -13.10 -4.40
N ARG A 42 9.97 -11.82 -4.70
CA ARG A 42 11.00 -10.77 -4.75
C ARG A 42 11.73 -10.60 -3.43
N LYS A 43 11.00 -10.66 -2.31
CA LYS A 43 11.56 -10.55 -0.96
C LYS A 43 12.34 -11.82 -0.60
N MET A 44 11.75 -12.99 -0.76
CA MET A 44 12.28 -14.26 -0.28
C MET A 44 13.43 -14.78 -1.15
N SER A 45 13.37 -14.66 -2.48
CA SER A 45 14.42 -15.15 -3.38
C SER A 45 15.75 -14.42 -3.21
N ASN A 46 15.74 -13.20 -2.69
CA ASN A 46 16.94 -12.41 -2.42
C ASN A 46 17.16 -12.17 -0.92
N TYR A 47 16.38 -12.85 -0.06
CA TYR A 47 16.57 -12.75 1.39
C TYR A 47 17.80 -13.57 1.77
N HIS A 48 18.96 -12.92 1.76
CA HIS A 48 20.20 -13.55 2.14
C HIS A 48 20.14 -13.93 3.62
N LEU A 49 20.63 -15.13 3.95
CA LEU A 49 20.88 -15.50 5.35
C LEU A 49 21.85 -14.48 5.97
N ARG A 50 21.73 -14.28 7.29
CA ARG A 50 22.64 -13.39 8.02
C ARG A 50 24.09 -13.82 7.76
N ARG A 51 24.92 -12.88 7.29
CA ARG A 51 26.34 -13.12 7.05
C ARG A 51 27.07 -13.36 8.37
N ALA A 52 28.21 -14.05 8.32
CA ALA A 52 29.06 -14.29 9.48
C ALA A 52 29.49 -12.97 10.16
N GLU A 53 29.75 -11.93 9.37
CA GLU A 53 30.07 -10.56 9.83
C GLU A 53 28.98 -9.96 10.74
N HIS A 54 27.71 -10.31 10.51
CA HIS A 54 26.60 -9.81 11.32
C HIS A 54 26.50 -10.50 12.70
N ARG A 55 27.32 -11.53 12.98
CA ARG A 55 27.34 -12.19 14.30
C ARG A 55 27.94 -11.28 15.38
N ALA A 56 28.87 -10.41 14.99
CA ALA A 56 29.53 -9.47 15.90
C ALA A 56 28.85 -8.09 15.93
N TRP A 57 27.63 -7.96 15.39
CA TRP A 57 26.94 -6.69 15.35
C TRP A 57 26.76 -6.14 16.78
N PRO A 58 27.10 -4.86 17.05
CA PRO A 58 27.00 -4.30 18.38
C PRO A 58 25.57 -4.41 18.89
N GLN A 59 25.42 -4.98 20.08
CA GLN A 59 24.11 -5.16 20.67
C GLN A 59 23.62 -3.84 21.29
N PRO A 60 22.31 -3.54 21.20
CA PRO A 60 21.74 -2.42 21.91
C PRO A 60 22.03 -2.54 23.41
N THR A 61 22.63 -1.51 23.99
CA THR A 61 22.90 -1.46 25.43
C THR A 61 21.67 -1.04 26.24
N ARG A 62 20.65 -0.50 25.58
CA ARG A 62 19.39 -0.07 26.18
C ARG A 62 18.33 -1.13 26.00
N THR A 63 17.52 -1.34 27.04
CA THR A 63 16.34 -2.19 26.96
C THR A 63 15.26 -1.54 26.08
N GLY A 64 14.30 -2.31 25.57
CA GLY A 64 13.22 -1.77 24.71
C GLY A 64 12.46 -0.59 25.36
N MET A 65 12.23 -0.66 26.67
CA MET A 65 11.64 0.42 27.46
C MET A 65 12.49 1.69 27.49
N GLN A 66 13.82 1.56 27.45
CA GLN A 66 14.77 2.68 27.45
C GLN A 66 15.04 3.22 26.03
N ALA A 67 14.76 2.44 24.99
CA ALA A 67 15.02 2.79 23.61
C ALA A 67 13.86 3.55 22.96
N VAL A 68 12.65 3.46 23.51
CA VAL A 68 11.44 4.06 22.95
C VAL A 68 11.05 5.31 23.72
N LEU A 69 11.00 6.46 23.03
CA LEU A 69 10.42 7.69 23.55
C LEU A 69 9.02 7.87 22.97
N VAL A 70 7.99 7.78 23.82
CA VAL A 70 6.60 8.08 23.42
C VAL A 70 6.36 9.57 23.63
N ILE A 71 6.32 10.33 22.53
CA ILE A 71 5.95 11.75 22.56
C ILE A 71 4.43 11.83 22.48
N ARG A 72 3.80 12.40 23.51
CA ARG A 72 2.38 12.74 23.44
C ARG A 72 2.23 14.04 22.64
N PRO A 73 1.19 14.15 21.78
CA PRO A 73 0.89 15.41 21.12
C PRO A 73 0.65 16.48 22.18
N GLN A 74 1.34 17.61 22.06
CA GLN A 74 1.05 18.78 22.89
C GLN A 74 -0.34 19.29 22.50
N PRO A 75 -1.21 19.67 23.46
CA PRO A 75 -2.44 20.34 23.13
C PRO A 75 -2.11 21.63 22.39
N THR A 76 -2.76 21.85 21.25
CA THR A 76 -2.72 23.14 20.57
C THR A 76 -3.28 24.18 21.55
N ASN A 77 -2.42 25.10 22.01
CA ASN A 77 -2.90 26.26 22.77
C ASN A 77 -3.93 27.03 21.92
N PRO A 78 -5.03 27.52 22.52
CA PRO A 78 -6.00 28.36 21.82
C PRO A 78 -5.38 29.65 21.30
#